data_AF-A0ABD1WDZ0-F1
#
_entry.id   AF-A0ABD1WDZ0-F1
#
_cell.length_a   1.000
_cell.length_b   1.000
_cell.length_c   1.000
_cell.angle_alpha   90.00
_cell.angle_beta   90.00
_cell.angle_gamma   90.00
#
_symmetry.space_group_name_H-M   'P 1'
#
loop_
_entity.id
_entity.type
_entity.pdbx_description
1 polymer ?
#
loop_
_entity_poly.entity_id
_entity_poly.type
_entity_poly.pdbx_seq_one_letter_code
_entity_poly.pdbx_strand_id
1 'polypeptide(L)'
;MSLGDNIEMEVPKESNIKKLEEAVKYMLDDEGTLPLEILQLIDDIQHLGLGYRFRESTNCALNKIECSEKVREKMHDSIHTCSLYFTLLRQHGYEVSAVRKLAGVGLDARMQE
;
A
#
# COMPACT_ATOMS: atom_id res chain seq x y z
N MET A 1 51.45 17.72 4.91
CA MET A 1 50.66 16.78 4.09
C MET A 1 49.27 16.74 4.73
N SER A 2 48.28 17.38 4.12
CA SER A 2 46.91 17.41 4.64
C SER A 2 46.08 16.43 3.82
N LEU A 3 45.66 15.32 4.44
CA LEU A 3 44.59 14.47 3.91
C LEU A 3 43.31 15.30 3.98
N GLY A 4 42.97 15.94 2.87
CA GLY A 4 41.60 16.33 2.60
C GLY A 4 40.93 15.14 1.96
N ASP A 5 40.41 14.23 2.78
CA ASP A 5 39.53 13.17 2.31
C ASP A 5 38.29 13.83 1.74
N ASN A 6 38.30 14.02 0.42
CA ASN A 6 37.13 14.31 -0.37
C ASN A 6 36.24 13.08 -0.27
N ILE A 7 35.35 13.07 0.72
CA ILE A 7 34.18 12.22 0.70
C ILE A 7 33.33 12.78 -0.44
N GLU A 8 33.59 12.30 -1.66
CA GLU A 8 32.65 12.39 -2.76
C GLU A 8 31.40 11.64 -2.30
N MET A 9 30.50 12.35 -1.65
CA MET A 9 29.14 11.90 -1.44
C MET A 9 28.57 11.74 -2.85
N GLU A 10 28.57 10.51 -3.36
CA GLU A 10 28.00 10.17 -4.66
C GLU A 10 26.53 10.58 -4.66
N VAL A 11 26.26 11.82 -5.08
CA VAL A 11 24.91 12.31 -5.30
C VAL A 11 24.30 11.37 -6.34
N PRO A 12 23.24 10.61 -6.01
CA PRO A 12 22.62 9.73 -6.98
C PRO A 12 22.22 10.58 -8.19
N LYS A 13 22.82 10.27 -9.36
CA LYS A 13 22.50 10.98 -10.61
C LYS A 13 20.99 10.96 -10.79
N GLU A 14 20.37 12.10 -11.10
CA GLU A 14 18.89 12.21 -11.22
C GLU A 14 18.27 11.15 -12.13
N SER A 15 19.03 10.65 -13.11
CA SER A 15 18.64 9.54 -13.99
C SER A 15 18.44 8.22 -13.26
N ASN A 16 19.20 7.94 -12.21
CA ASN A 16 19.06 6.72 -11.41
C ASN A 16 17.86 6.80 -10.48
N ILE A 17 17.59 7.98 -9.91
CA ILE A 17 16.41 8.21 -9.05
C ILE A 17 15.13 7.96 -9.85
N LYS A 18 15.02 8.54 -11.05
CA LYS A 18 13.84 8.36 -11.93
C LYS A 18 13.61 6.89 -12.30
N LYS A 19 14.68 6.15 -12.61
CA LYS A 19 14.60 4.70 -12.90
C LYS A 19 14.09 3.91 -11.70
N LEU A 20 14.56 4.25 -10.50
CA LEU A 20 14.10 3.61 -9.27
C LEU A 20 12.62 3.91 -9.01
N GLU A 21 12.19 5.16 -9.23
CA GLU A 21 10.78 5.54 -9.09
C GLU A 21 9.88 4.80 -10.07
N GLU A 22 10.30 4.65 -11.33
CA GLU A 22 9.58 3.86 -12.32
C GLU A 22 9.49 2.38 -11.93
N ALA A 23 10.58 1.81 -11.40
CA ALA A 23 10.57 0.44 -10.91
C ALA A 23 9.57 0.24 -9.75
N VAL A 24 9.55 1.17 -8.78
CA VAL A 24 8.59 1.13 -7.67
C VAL A 24 7.15 1.25 -8.17
N LYS A 25 6.89 2.13 -9.15
CA LYS A 25 5.56 2.23 -9.77
C LYS A 25 5.14 0.94 -10.46
N TYR A 26 6.06 0.27 -11.15
CA TYR A 26 5.81 -1.02 -11.78
C TYR A 26 5.46 -2.10 -10.75
N MET A 27 6.20 -2.15 -9.64
CA MET A 27 5.92 -3.11 -8.54
C MET A 27 4.56 -2.87 -7.88
N LEU A 28 4.09 -1.61 -7.80
CA LEU A 28 2.76 -1.29 -7.28
C LEU A 28 1.62 -1.64 -8.24
N ASP A 29 1.89 -1.65 -9.55
CA ASP A 29 0.89 -1.90 -10.59
C ASP A 29 0.84 -3.37 -11.04
N ASP A 30 1.89 -4.14 -10.76
CA ASP A 30 2.05 -5.53 -11.17
C ASP A 30 0.93 -6.44 -10.62
N GLU A 31 0.22 -7.09 -11.54
CA GLU A 31 -0.86 -8.03 -11.23
C GLU A 31 -0.36 -9.38 -10.72
N GLY A 32 0.92 -9.70 -10.94
CA GLY A 32 1.56 -10.94 -10.49
C GLY A 32 2.05 -10.89 -9.04
N THR A 33 2.25 -9.70 -8.49
CA THR A 33 2.78 -9.50 -7.14
C THR A 33 1.74 -9.88 -6.08
N LEU A 34 2.20 -10.52 -5.00
CA LEU A 34 1.29 -10.90 -3.92
C LEU A 34 0.72 -9.63 -3.27
N PRO A 35 -0.59 -9.56 -3.04
CA PRO A 35 -1.21 -8.41 -2.40
C PRO A 35 -0.57 -7.99 -1.06
N LEU A 36 -0.04 -8.95 -0.30
CA LEU A 36 0.70 -8.68 0.93
C LEU A 36 1.99 -7.88 0.65
N GLU A 37 2.74 -8.26 -0.38
CA GLU A 37 3.98 -7.59 -0.77
C GLU A 37 3.69 -6.16 -1.24
N ILE A 38 2.57 -5.94 -1.94
CA ILE A 38 2.10 -4.60 -2.31
C ILE A 38 1.81 -3.76 -1.07
N LEU A 39 1.10 -4.29 -0.07
CA LEU A 39 0.82 -3.55 1.16
C LEU A 39 2.09 -3.23 1.94
N GLN A 40 3.04 -4.17 2.01
CA GLN A 40 4.35 -3.94 2.63
C GLN A 40 5.13 -2.85 1.90
N LEU A 41 5.16 -2.90 0.57
CA LEU A 41 5.81 -1.87 -0.25
C LEU A 41 5.17 -0.49 -0.01
N ILE A 42 3.85 -0.41 0.12
CA ILE A 42 3.15 0.83 0.45
C ILE A 42 3.56 1.33 1.85
N ASP A 43 3.60 0.44 2.84
CA ASP A 43 4.01 0.77 4.21
C ASP A 43 5.45 1.29 4.26
N ASP A 44 6.37 0.63 3.55
CA ASP A 44 7.77 1.05 3.43
C ASP A 44 7.89 2.43 2.77
N ILE A 45 7.18 2.68 1.67
CA ILE A 45 7.16 3.98 0.99
C ILE A 45 6.67 5.09 1.94
N GLN A 46 5.66 4.81 2.75
CA GLN A 46 5.14 5.77 3.72
C GLN A 46 6.11 6.00 4.87
N HIS A 47 6.71 4.94 5.43
CA HIS A 47 7.74 5.04 6.48
C HIS A 47 8.99 5.78 6.02
N LEU A 48 9.35 5.69 4.74
CA LEU A 48 10.43 6.46 4.12
C LEU A 48 10.06 7.93 3.84
N GLY A 49 8.83 8.35 4.13
CA GLY A 49 8.35 9.71 3.85
C GLY A 49 8.16 10.00 2.36
N LEU A 50 8.09 8.97 1.51
CA LEU A 50 7.96 9.07 0.06
C LEU A 50 6.52 8.94 -0.43
N GLY A 51 5.55 8.77 0.48
CA GLY A 51 4.13 8.57 0.14
C GLY A 51 3.54 9.64 -0.80
N TYR A 52 4.02 10.88 -0.72
CA TYR A 52 3.55 11.96 -1.61
C TYR A 52 3.91 11.72 -3.09
N ARG A 53 5.00 11.00 -3.39
CA ARG A 53 5.44 10.72 -4.77
C ARG A 53 4.65 9.61 -5.44
N PHE A 54 4.10 8.70 -4.65
CA PHE A 54 3.42 7.49 -5.14
C PHE A 54 1.91 7.50 -4.86
N ARG A 55 1.34 8.62 -4.42
CA ARG A 55 -0.06 8.72 -3.97
C ARG A 55 -1.06 8.11 -4.96
N GLU A 56 -0.92 8.41 -6.25
CA GLU A 56 -1.79 7.88 -7.30
C GLU A 56 -1.62 6.36 -7.48
N SER A 57 -0.37 5.89 -7.56
CA SER A 57 -0.05 4.46 -7.69
C SER A 57 -0.51 3.67 -6.48
N THR A 58 -0.31 4.20 -5.27
CA THR A 58 -0.78 3.61 -4.01
C THR A 58 -2.30 3.49 -3.98
N ASN A 59 -3.04 4.53 -4.39
CA ASN A 59 -4.50 4.48 -4.43
C ASN A 59 -4.99 3.43 -5.45
N CYS A 60 -4.39 3.40 -6.65
CA CYS A 60 -4.71 2.39 -7.66
C CYS A 60 -4.48 0.97 -7.13
N ALA A 61 -3.32 0.72 -6.50
CA ALA A 61 -2.97 -0.57 -5.91
C ALA A 61 -3.96 -0.98 -4.81
N LEU A 62 -4.31 -0.08 -3.89
CA LEU A 62 -5.30 -0.35 -2.85
C LEU A 62 -6.69 -0.64 -3.42
N ASN A 63 -7.11 0.09 -4.46
CA ASN A 63 -8.38 -0.15 -5.14
C ASN A 63 -8.42 -1.54 -5.80
N LYS A 64 -7.34 -1.96 -6.47
CA LYS A 64 -7.23 -3.32 -7.05
C LYS A 64 -7.36 -4.41 -5.99
N ILE A 65 -6.73 -4.20 -4.83
CA ILE A 65 -6.78 -5.13 -3.68
C ILE A 65 -8.21 -5.19 -3.12
N GLU A 66 -8.89 -4.04 -2.96
CA GLU A 66 -10.23 -3.95 -2.39
C GLU A 66 -11.31 -4.54 -3.30
N CYS A 67 -11.19 -4.35 -4.62
CA CYS A 67 -12.09 -4.91 -5.62
C CYS A 67 -11.97 -6.44 -5.79
N SER A 68 -10.91 -7.07 -5.26
CA SER A 68 -10.65 -8.50 -5.42
C SER A 68 -11.04 -9.30 -4.18
N GLU A 69 -12.18 -9.99 -4.23
CA GLU A 69 -12.69 -10.81 -3.11
C GLU A 69 -11.68 -11.87 -2.64
N LYS A 70 -11.03 -12.56 -3.59
CA LYS A 70 -10.01 -13.59 -3.28
C LYS A 70 -8.84 -13.01 -2.51
N VAL A 71 -8.48 -11.77 -2.82
CA VAL A 71 -7.39 -11.07 -2.14
C VAL A 71 -7.85 -10.65 -0.76
N ARG A 72 -9.06 -10.11 -0.62
CA ARG A 72 -9.65 -9.73 0.67
C ARG A 72 -9.73 -10.91 1.63
N GLU A 73 -10.14 -12.09 1.17
CA GLU A 73 -10.13 -13.30 1.99
C GLU A 73 -8.71 -13.63 2.50
N LYS A 74 -7.70 -13.59 1.62
CA LYS A 74 -6.29 -13.81 2.01
C LYS A 74 -5.75 -12.75 2.98
N MET A 75 -6.27 -11.52 2.95
CA MET A 75 -5.85 -10.47 3.89
C MET A 75 -6.21 -10.78 5.34
N HIS A 76 -7.19 -11.66 5.55
CA HIS A 76 -7.62 -12.09 6.88
C HIS A 76 -6.86 -13.31 7.40
N ASP A 77 -5.96 -13.91 6.62
CA ASP A 77 -5.21 -15.12 7.00
C ASP A 77 -4.18 -14.87 8.11
N SER A 78 -3.71 -13.63 8.26
CA SER A 78 -2.73 -13.23 9.27
C SER A 78 -3.12 -11.93 9.94
N ILE A 79 -2.93 -11.86 11.27
CA ILE A 79 -3.14 -10.63 12.05
C ILE A 79 -2.28 -9.50 11.51
N HIS A 80 -1.04 -9.79 11.11
CA HIS A 80 -0.13 -8.78 10.58
C HIS A 80 -0.67 -8.19 9.28
N THR A 81 -1.03 -9.04 8.32
CA THR A 81 -1.62 -8.64 7.03
C THR A 81 -2.92 -7.87 7.21
N CYS A 82 -3.79 -8.38 8.07
CA CYS A 82 -5.06 -7.75 8.41
C CYS A 82 -4.83 -6.35 8.99
N SER A 83 -3.94 -6.22 9.97
CA SER A 83 -3.61 -4.92 10.59
C SER A 83 -3.07 -3.91 9.57
N LEU A 84 -2.17 -4.35 8.69
CA LEU A 84 -1.59 -3.51 7.65
C LEU A 84 -2.66 -3.03 6.65
N TYR A 85 -3.49 -3.97 6.18
CA TYR A 85 -4.60 -3.69 5.27
C TYR A 85 -5.60 -2.68 5.86
N PHE A 86 -6.06 -2.90 7.09
CA PHE A 86 -6.98 -1.98 7.78
C PHE A 86 -6.37 -0.60 8.00
N THR A 87 -5.09 -0.54 8.37
CA THR A 87 -4.38 0.72 8.62
C THR A 87 -4.25 1.53 7.34
N LEU A 88 -3.79 0.91 6.25
CA LEU A 88 -3.60 1.55 4.96
C LEU A 88 -4.93 2.03 4.37
N LEU A 89 -5.98 1.21 4.40
CA LEU A 89 -7.29 1.63 3.91
C LEU A 89 -7.85 2.84 4.66
N ARG A 90 -7.75 2.86 6.00
CA ARG A 90 -8.19 4.02 6.81
C ARG A 90 -7.39 5.27 6.51
N GLN A 91 -6.08 5.15 6.32
CA GLN A 91 -5.21 6.28 5.99
C GLN A 91 -5.56 6.90 4.62
N HIS A 92 -6.00 6.08 3.66
CA HIS A 92 -6.39 6.52 2.33
C HIS A 92 -7.88 6.90 2.22
N GLY A 93 -8.62 6.89 3.33
CA GLY A 93 -10.01 7.35 3.39
C GLY A 93 -11.05 6.32 2.97
N TYR A 94 -10.68 5.04 2.86
CA TYR A 94 -11.63 3.96 2.59
C TYR A 94 -12.47 3.66 3.83
N GLU A 95 -13.76 3.44 3.63
CA GLU A 95 -14.68 3.00 4.68
C GLU A 95 -14.49 1.51 4.93
N VAL A 96 -13.68 1.17 5.95
CA VAL A 96 -13.41 -0.23 6.31
C VAL A 96 -14.34 -0.67 7.43
N SER A 97 -15.25 -1.59 7.12
CA SER A 97 -16.04 -2.29 8.14
C SER A 97 -15.13 -3.22 8.95
N ALA A 98 -15.00 -2.96 10.25
CA ALA A 98 -14.26 -3.83 11.18
C ALA A 98 -14.95 -5.20 11.38
N VAL A 99 -16.20 -5.32 10.97
CA VAL A 99 -17.03 -6.50 11.19
C VAL A 99 -17.18 -7.24 9.87
N ARG A 100 -16.82 -8.53 9.87
CA ARG A 100 -17.13 -9.50 8.81
C ARG A 100 -18.58 -9.30 8.40
N LYS A 101 -18.83 -8.74 7.21
CA LYS A 101 -20.15 -8.81 6.62
C LYS A 101 -20.35 -10.29 6.30
N LEU A 102 -21.00 -11.01 7.21
CA LEU A 102 -21.57 -12.31 6.91
C LEU A 102 -22.61 -12.04 5.84
N ALA A 103 -22.21 -12.17 4.57
CA ALA A 103 -23.14 -12.23 3.46
C ALA A 103 -24.02 -13.47 3.71
N GLY A 104 -25.21 -13.25 4.29
CA GLY A 104 -26.13 -14.34 4.63
C GLY A 104 -27.10 -14.13 5.78
N VAL A 105 -27.14 -12.98 6.46
CA VAL A 105 -28.28 -12.68 7.34
C VAL A 105 -28.85 -11.34 6.96
N GLY A 106 -30.01 -11.39 6.28
CA GLY A 106 -30.82 -10.23 5.94
C GLY A 106 -31.15 -9.46 7.22
N LEU A 107 -30.58 -8.27 7.32
CA LEU A 107 -31.06 -7.27 8.25
C LEU A 107 -32.31 -6.67 7.61
N ASP A 108 -33.45 -7.21 8.02
CA ASP A 108 -34.77 -6.60 7.97
C ASP A 108 -34.64 -5.09 8.21
N ALA A 109 -35.18 -4.37 7.25
CA ALA A 109 -35.39 -2.95 7.33
C ALA A 109 -36.45 -2.66 8.39
N ARG A 110 -36.08 -1.91 9.43
CA ARG A 110 -36.96 -1.18 10.34
C ARG A 110 -36.09 -0.25 11.18
N MET A 111 -36.30 1.06 11.26
CA MET A 111 -37.47 1.88 11.00
C MET A 111 -36.93 3.33 10.96
N GLN A 112 -37.32 4.14 9.97
CA GLN A 112 -37.38 5.60 10.15
C GLN A 112 -38.68 5.91 10.91
N GLU A 113 -38.63 6.94 11.76
CA GLU A 113 -39.83 7.57 12.37
C GLU A 113 -40.82 8.08 11.31
#